data_AF-A0A847FR28-F1
#
_entry.id   AF-A0A847FR28-F1
#
_cell.length_a   1.000
_cell.length_b   1.000
_cell.length_c   1.000
_cell.angle_alpha   90.00
_cell.angle_beta   90.00
_cell.angle_gamma   90.00
#
_symmetry.space_group_name_H-M   'P 1'
#
loop_
_entity.id
_entity.type
_entity.pdbx_description
1 polymer ?
#
loop_
_entity_poly.entity_id
_entity_poly.type
_entity_poly.pdbx_seq_one_letter_code
_entity_poly.pdbx_strand_id
1 'polypeptide(L)'
;MVYCSLADFGCLAESVLQAGVSLQFQAHGSSMIPTIRDGDTLLIAPIQAHELRVGQIVLCQTENNRYIVHRIVRRRRQQGDVSFLLKGDQCRSADGWVDGSRILGQAVQ
;
A
#
# COMPACT_ATOMS: atom_id res chain seq x y z
N MET A 1 0.67 -16.58 -19.40
CA MET A 1 0.13 -15.69 -18.34
C MET A 1 -0.12 -16.55 -17.12
N VAL A 2 0.57 -16.28 -16.02
CA VAL A 2 0.29 -16.95 -14.74
C VAL A 2 -0.86 -16.20 -14.09
N TYR A 3 -1.98 -16.88 -13.85
CA TYR A 3 -3.11 -16.31 -13.13
C TYR A 3 -2.92 -16.60 -11.64
N CYS A 4 -2.89 -15.55 -10.84
CA CYS A 4 -2.68 -15.60 -9.39
C CYS A 4 -3.90 -14.94 -8.74
N SER A 5 -4.44 -15.49 -7.65
CA SER A 5 -5.52 -14.81 -6.94
C SER A 5 -4.99 -13.54 -6.28
N LEU A 6 -5.88 -12.60 -5.92
CA LEU A 6 -5.48 -11.40 -5.16
C LEU A 6 -4.85 -11.75 -3.80
N ALA A 7 -5.29 -12.85 -3.19
CA ALA A 7 -4.73 -13.34 -1.94
C ALA A 7 -3.31 -13.88 -2.14
N ASP A 8 -3.11 -14.71 -3.17
CA ASP A 8 -1.80 -15.28 -3.50
C ASP A 8 -0.80 -14.19 -3.92
N PHE A 9 -1.24 -13.20 -4.70
CA PHE A 9 -0.44 -12.02 -5.04
C PHE A 9 -0.01 -11.28 -3.78
N GLY A 10 -0.92 -11.08 -2.84
CA GLY A 10 -0.64 -10.41 -1.58
C GLY A 10 0.41 -11.13 -0.74
N CYS A 11 0.27 -12.45 -0.56
CA CYS A 11 1.25 -13.27 0.16
C CYS A 11 2.63 -13.24 -0.51
N LEU A 12 2.67 -13.28 -1.85
CA LEU A 12 3.92 -13.13 -2.60
C LEU A 12 4.53 -11.74 -2.41
N ALA A 13 3.72 -10.69 -2.50
CA ALA A 13 4.17 -9.31 -2.34
C ALA A 13 4.77 -9.07 -0.96
N GLU A 14 4.10 -9.56 0.09
CA GLU A 14 4.61 -9.53 1.46
C GLU A 14 5.97 -10.25 1.57
N SER A 15 6.08 -11.47 1.04
CA SER A 15 7.33 -12.26 1.09
C SER A 15 8.48 -11.56 0.36
N VAL A 16 8.23 -11.00 -0.81
CA VAL A 16 9.24 -10.28 -1.62
C VAL A 16 9.72 -9.02 -0.90
N LEU A 17 8.80 -8.22 -0.36
CA LEU A 17 9.13 -6.97 0.31
C LEU A 17 9.81 -7.20 1.66
N GLN A 18 9.39 -8.22 2.42
CA GLN A 18 10.06 -8.64 3.66
C GLN A 18 11.49 -9.13 3.40
N ALA A 19 11.76 -9.73 2.23
CA ALA A 19 13.11 -10.10 1.80
C ALA A 19 13.97 -8.90 1.37
N GLY A 20 13.46 -7.67 1.44
CA GLY A 20 14.18 -6.46 1.03
C GLY A 20 14.23 -6.26 -0.49
N VAL A 21 13.43 -7.00 -1.26
CA VAL A 21 13.39 -6.93 -2.72
C VAL A 21 12.22 -6.06 -3.16
N SER A 22 12.43 -5.23 -4.18
CA SER A 22 11.36 -4.40 -4.74
C SER A 22 10.44 -5.23 -5.65
N LEU A 23 9.15 -4.94 -5.61
CA LEU A 23 8.13 -5.61 -6.41
C LEU A 23 7.62 -4.68 -7.50
N GLN A 24 7.60 -5.16 -8.74
CA GLN A 24 7.01 -4.43 -9.86
C GLN A 24 5.77 -5.15 -10.39
N PHE A 25 4.67 -4.42 -10.56
CA PHE A 25 3.42 -4.97 -11.10
C PHE A 25 2.56 -3.91 -11.78
N GLN A 26 1.58 -4.35 -12.56
CA GLN A 26 0.61 -3.47 -13.20
C GLN A 26 -0.55 -3.17 -12.24
N ALA A 27 -0.84 -1.90 -12.01
CA ALA A 27 -1.97 -1.46 -11.20
C ALA A 27 -3.28 -1.68 -11.95
N HIS A 28 -4.30 -2.10 -11.21
CA HIS A 28 -5.65 -2.25 -11.72
C HIS A 28 -6.67 -1.49 -10.86
N GLY A 29 -7.59 -0.80 -11.52
CA GLY A 29 -8.66 -0.02 -10.89
C GLY A 29 -8.47 1.50 -10.98
N SER A 30 -9.41 2.23 -10.37
CA SER A 30 -9.53 3.69 -10.52
C SER A 30 -9.34 4.48 -9.22
N SER A 31 -9.18 3.82 -8.07
CA SER A 31 -9.19 4.49 -6.76
C SER A 31 -8.11 5.56 -6.60
N MET A 32 -6.99 5.41 -7.32
CA MET A 32 -5.83 6.31 -7.27
C MET A 32 -5.77 7.31 -8.43
N ILE A 33 -6.80 7.39 -9.27
CA ILE A 33 -6.88 8.44 -10.30
C ILE A 33 -6.92 9.82 -9.60
N PRO A 34 -6.20 10.84 -10.10
CA PRO A 34 -5.42 10.86 -11.36
C PRO A 34 -3.95 10.42 -11.21
N THR A 35 -3.47 10.13 -9.99
CA THR A 35 -2.05 9.88 -9.74
C THR A 35 -1.57 8.54 -10.29
N ILE A 36 -2.37 7.48 -10.15
CA ILE A 36 -2.12 6.18 -10.75
C ILE A 36 -3.34 5.80 -11.56
N ARG A 37 -3.13 5.45 -12.83
CA ARG A 37 -4.16 5.00 -13.75
C ARG A 37 -4.15 3.49 -13.88
N ASP A 38 -5.30 2.95 -14.25
CA ASP A 38 -5.41 1.55 -14.64
C ASP A 38 -4.41 1.25 -15.75
N GLY A 39 -3.62 0.19 -15.56
CA GLY A 39 -2.59 -0.23 -16.49
C GLY A 39 -1.21 0.38 -16.25
N ASP A 40 -1.06 1.33 -15.32
CA ASP A 40 0.27 1.86 -14.93
C ASP A 40 1.11 0.77 -14.28
N THR A 41 2.41 0.78 -14.55
CA THR A 41 3.35 -0.13 -13.87
C THR A 41 3.92 0.57 -12.63
N LEU A 42 3.73 -0.05 -11.47
CA LEU A 42 4.21 0.43 -10.19
C LEU A 42 5.44 -0.34 -9.74
N LEU A 43 6.42 0.38 -9.19
CA LEU A 43 7.52 -0.19 -8.42
C LEU A 43 7.27 0.10 -6.94
N ILE A 44 7.15 -0.96 -6.15
CA ILE A 44 7.03 -0.90 -4.70
C ILE A 44 8.38 -1.28 -4.08
N ALA A 45 8.99 -0.35 -3.36
CA ALA A 45 10.18 -0.60 -2.57
C ALA A 45 9.80 -0.96 -1.12
N PRO A 46 10.57 -1.84 -0.45
CA PRO A 46 10.45 -2.04 0.98
C PRO A 46 10.64 -0.72 1.74
N ILE A 47 9.89 -0.52 2.82
CA ILE A 47 9.99 0.67 3.66
C ILE A 47 9.88 0.31 5.14
N GLN A 48 10.68 0.95 5.99
CA GLN A 48 10.56 0.76 7.43
C GLN A 48 9.45 1.63 8.01
N ALA A 49 8.79 1.15 9.07
CA ALA A 49 7.67 1.88 9.68
C ALA A 49 8.05 3.31 10.13
N HIS A 50 9.30 3.53 10.55
CA HIS A 50 9.79 4.84 10.98
C HIS A 50 10.06 5.81 9.82
N GLU A 51 10.07 5.35 8.56
CA GLU A 51 10.22 6.15 7.34
C GLU A 51 8.87 6.59 6.76
N LEU A 52 7.77 6.01 7.23
CA LEU A 52 6.42 6.31 6.75
C LEU A 52 6.00 7.76 7.07
N ARG A 53 5.49 8.46 6.06
CA ARG A 53 5.09 9.88 6.12
C ARG A 53 3.77 10.09 5.40
N VAL A 54 3.05 11.12 5.84
CA VAL A 54 1.88 11.64 5.13
C VAL A 54 2.30 12.09 3.72
N GLY A 55 1.49 11.73 2.73
CA GLY A 55 1.71 12.02 1.31
C GLY A 55 2.27 10.83 0.51
N GLN A 56 2.91 9.86 1.15
CA GLN A 56 3.43 8.66 0.46
C GLN A 56 2.28 7.77 -0.02
N ILE A 57 2.49 7.13 -1.17
CA ILE A 57 1.62 6.08 -1.69
C ILE A 57 2.23 4.74 -1.28
N VAL A 58 1.45 3.88 -0.65
CA VAL A 58 1.94 2.64 -0.05
C VAL A 58 1.08 1.45 -0.43
N LEU A 59 1.72 0.29 -0.59
CA LEU A 59 1.03 -1.00 -0.63
C LEU A 59 0.82 -1.46 0.81
N CYS A 60 -0.43 -1.77 1.16
CA CYS A 60 -0.76 -2.26 2.50
C CYS A 60 -1.82 -3.35 2.47
N GLN A 61 -1.89 -4.09 3.57
CA GLN A 61 -2.99 -4.98 3.87
C GLN A 61 -3.99 -4.30 4.81
N THR A 62 -5.24 -4.17 4.41
CA THR A 62 -6.32 -3.62 5.25
C THR A 62 -6.77 -4.64 6.31
N GLU A 63 -7.60 -4.20 7.26
CA GLU A 63 -8.17 -5.08 8.30
C GLU A 63 -8.99 -6.24 7.74
N ASN A 64 -9.65 -6.05 6.60
CA ASN A 64 -10.41 -7.08 5.88
C ASN A 64 -9.55 -7.92 4.91
N ASN A 65 -8.24 -8.01 5.14
CA ASN A 65 -7.27 -8.80 4.36
C ASN A 65 -7.23 -8.48 2.87
N ARG A 66 -7.55 -7.25 2.48
CA ARG A 66 -7.39 -6.78 1.11
C ARG A 66 -6.08 -6.05 0.94
N TYR A 67 -5.43 -6.28 -0.18
CA TYR A 67 -4.23 -5.54 -0.58
C TYR A 67 -4.64 -4.34 -1.43
N ILE A 68 -4.20 -3.15 -1.03
CA ILE A 68 -4.51 -1.88 -1.71
C ILE A 68 -3.25 -1.03 -1.83
N VAL A 69 -3.20 -0.20 -2.86
CA VAL A 69 -2.17 0.84 -3.02
C VAL A 69 -2.85 2.18 -2.87
N HIS A 70 -2.70 2.84 -1.72
CA HIS A 70 -3.36 4.12 -1.43
C HIS A 70 -2.41 5.12 -0.76
N ARG A 71 -2.83 6.38 -0.68
CA ARG A 71 -2.03 7.46 -0.10
C ARG A 71 -2.24 7.56 1.40
N ILE A 72 -1.15 7.72 2.14
CA ILE A 72 -1.19 8.13 3.55
C ILE A 72 -1.67 9.58 3.61
N VAL A 73 -2.85 9.81 4.19
CA VAL A 73 -3.41 11.16 4.35
C VAL A 73 -3.28 11.70 5.77
N ARG A 74 -3.16 10.82 6.77
CA ARG A 74 -2.90 11.21 8.16
C ARG A 74 -2.02 10.18 8.88
N ARG A 75 -1.33 10.63 9.93
CA ARG A 75 -0.57 9.81 10.86
C ARG A 75 -1.02 10.13 12.29
N ARG A 76 -1.16 9.12 13.12
CA ARG A 76 -1.47 9.22 14.55
C ARG A 76 -0.49 8.37 15.33
N ARG A 77 -0.13 8.83 16.52
CA ARG A 77 0.66 8.06 17.48
C ARG A 77 -0.10 7.96 18.79
N GLN A 78 -0.23 6.76 19.34
CA GLN A 78 -0.85 6.52 20.64
C GLN A 78 -0.16 5.40 21.39
N GLN A 79 0.18 5.64 22.66
CA GLN A 79 0.77 4.64 23.56
C GLN A 79 2.02 3.92 23.02
N GLY A 80 2.72 4.52 22.05
CA GLY A 80 3.88 3.93 21.39
C GLY A 80 3.61 3.50 19.95
N ASP A 81 2.37 3.12 19.65
CA ASP A 81 1.94 2.63 18.33
C ASP A 81 1.71 3.77 17.34
N VAL A 82 2.02 3.50 16.07
CA VAL A 82 1.84 4.45 14.97
C VAL A 82 0.86 3.87 13.97
N SER A 83 -0.22 4.61 13.71
CA SER A 83 -1.23 4.25 12.72
C SER A 83 -1.37 5.34 11.68
N PHE A 84 -1.82 4.92 10.50
CA PHE A 84 -1.92 5.74 9.31
C PHE A 84 -3.33 5.66 8.75
N LEU A 85 -3.90 6.81 8.39
CA LEU A 85 -5.15 6.87 7.66
C LEU A 85 -4.82 6.84 6.18
N LEU A 86 -5.33 5.84 5.47
CA LEU A 86 -5.13 5.67 4.03
C LEU A 86 -6.36 6.11 3.26
N LYS A 87 -6.16 6.57 2.04
CA LYS A 87 -7.23 6.97 1.14
C LYS A 87 -6.78 6.88 -0.31
N GLY A 88 -7.64 6.33 -1.18
CA GLY A 88 -7.48 6.47 -2.63
C GLY A 88 -7.69 7.91 -3.07
N ASP A 89 -6.87 8.43 -3.98
CA ASP A 89 -6.91 9.84 -4.38
C ASP A 89 -8.30 10.26 -4.93
N GLN A 90 -8.97 9.38 -5.69
CA GLN A 90 -10.33 9.62 -6.21
C GLN A 90 -11.44 9.33 -5.18
N CYS A 91 -11.16 8.53 -4.14
CA CYS A 91 -12.18 8.07 -3.20
C CYS A 91 -12.71 9.24 -2.34
N ARG A 92 -13.98 9.19 -1.90
CA ARG A 92 -14.52 10.19 -0.95
C ARG A 92 -14.17 9.85 0.50
N SER A 93 -14.22 8.58 0.83
CA SER A 93 -13.95 8.05 2.16
C SER A 93 -12.54 7.49 2.25
N ALA A 94 -11.97 7.57 3.45
CA ALA A 94 -10.73 6.86 3.81
C ALA A 94 -11.00 5.37 4.04
N ASP A 95 -9.94 4.56 3.97
CA ASP A 95 -10.02 3.10 4.15
C ASP A 95 -10.07 2.66 5.61
N GLY A 96 -9.91 3.62 6.54
CA GLY A 96 -9.75 3.36 7.97
C GLY A 96 -8.30 3.55 8.43
N TRP A 97 -8.08 3.40 9.74
CA TRP A 97 -6.75 3.46 10.33
C TRP A 97 -6.06 2.11 10.17
N VAL A 98 -4.84 2.12 9.66
CA VAL A 98 -4.01 0.94 9.43
C VAL A 98 -2.76 1.06 10.29
N ASP A 99 -2.41 -0.01 10.99
CA ASP A 99 -1.16 -0.08 11.75
C ASP A 99 0.05 -0.03 10.80
N GLY A 100 1.14 0.62 11.22
CA GLY A 100 2.36 0.72 10.42
C GLY A 100 2.94 -0.64 10.01
N SER A 101 2.73 -1.70 10.80
CA SER A 101 3.17 -3.07 10.49
C SER A 101 2.44 -3.70 9.31
N ARG A 102 1.26 -3.20 8.92
CA ARG A 102 0.49 -3.70 7.77
C ARG A 102 0.85 -2.99 6.47
N ILE A 103 1.75 -2.01 6.50
CA ILE A 103 2.28 -1.35 5.32
C ILE A 103 3.52 -2.12 4.86
N LEU A 104 3.45 -2.65 3.64
CA LEU A 104 4.44 -3.58 3.11
C LEU A 104 5.56 -2.86 2.35
N GLY A 105 5.23 -1.73 1.72
CA GLY A 105 6.17 -1.00 0.87
C GLY A 105 5.60 0.33 0.39
N GLN A 106 6.50 1.17 -0.13
CA GLN A 106 6.17 2.46 -0.73
C GLN A 106 6.28 2.39 -2.26
N ALA A 107 5.35 3.02 -2.98
CA ALA A 107 5.52 3.28 -4.40
C ALA A 107 6.57 4.40 -4.62
N VAL A 108 7.61 4.12 -5.42
CA VAL A 108 8.81 4.96 -5.53
C VAL A 108 9.10 5.45 -6.96
N GLN A 109 8.07 5.56 -7.81
CA GLN A 109 8.12 5.96 -9.24
C GLN A 109 9.47 6.47 -9.75
#